data_AF-A0A3B6IPI8-F1
#
_entry.id   AF-A0A3B6IPI8-F1
#
_cell.length_a   1.000
_cell.length_b   1.000
_cell.length_c   1.000
_cell.angle_alpha   90.00
_cell.angle_beta   90.00
_cell.angle_gamma   90.00
#
_symmetry.space_group_name_H-M   'P 1'
#
loop_
_entity.id
_entity.type
_entity.pdbx_description
1 polymer ?
#
loop_
_entity_poly.entity_id
_entity_poly.type
_entity_poly.pdbx_seq_one_letter_code
_entity_poly.pdbx_strand_id
1 'polypeptide(L)'
;MGISKVTGIAATALLVSSLALRQAGVRAAATAPILATSCVAYVVTVASHTAVNLPWILGKTPSGRFPLWSAVLFGPFLMLARTYAKVKRFLRKENVYDEIAQGLYLGGWPFMPKHLPPGDPSVVDCTCELPRSSFVKVDEYVCLATWDTRAPLPSQIEFAARWACEKRAQRKPVYVHCAFGHGRSACVMCAILVATGVAENWKDAENVIRGRRKIKMNALHRKTLEDWSKSRVVQKKDN
;
A
#
# COMPACT_ATOMS: atom_id res chain seq x y z
N MET A 1 6.07 -10.17 -10.23
CA MET A 1 7.20 -9.24 -10.42
C MET A 1 7.09 -8.15 -9.37
N GLY A 2 8.16 -7.84 -8.65
CA GLY A 2 8.16 -6.79 -7.61
C GLY A 2 8.23 -5.39 -8.22
N ILE A 3 7.79 -4.37 -7.49
CA ILE A 3 7.75 -2.98 -7.97
C ILE A 3 9.12 -2.50 -8.47
N SER A 4 10.21 -2.82 -7.76
CA SER A 4 11.56 -2.43 -8.14
C SER A 4 12.00 -2.98 -9.50
N LYS A 5 11.56 -4.20 -9.87
CA LYS A 5 11.85 -4.76 -11.20
C LYS A 5 11.08 -4.02 -12.30
N VAL A 6 9.81 -3.71 -12.04
CA VAL A 6 8.95 -2.99 -13.00
C VAL A 6 9.50 -1.59 -13.25
N THR A 7 9.81 -0.85 -12.19
CA THR A 7 10.35 0.50 -12.30
C THR A 7 11.77 0.49 -12.89
N GLY A 8 12.57 -0.54 -12.60
CA GLY A 8 13.92 -0.68 -13.17
C GLY A 8 13.91 -0.87 -14.68
N ILE A 9 13.03 -1.76 -15.18
CA ILE A 9 12.85 -1.97 -16.62
C ILE A 9 12.37 -0.66 -17.29
N ALA A 10 11.38 0.01 -16.69
CA ALA A 10 10.89 1.29 -17.21
C ALA A 10 11.98 2.38 -17.21
N ALA A 11 12.79 2.46 -16.16
CA ALA A 11 13.90 3.41 -16.06
C ALA A 11 14.92 3.20 -17.18
N THR A 12 15.34 1.95 -17.40
CA THR A 12 16.29 1.59 -18.48
C THR A 12 15.69 1.86 -19.86
N ALA A 13 14.42 1.52 -20.09
CA ALA A 13 13.76 1.79 -21.36
C ALA A 13 13.73 3.30 -21.67
N LEU A 14 13.33 4.12 -20.70
CA LEU A 14 13.32 5.59 -20.84
C LEU A 14 14.72 6.16 -21.07
N LEU A 15 15.75 5.61 -20.39
CA LEU A 15 17.13 6.02 -20.60
C LEU A 15 17.57 5.75 -22.04
N VAL A 16 17.40 4.51 -22.51
CA VAL A 16 17.77 4.10 -23.88
C VAL A 16 17.00 4.92 -24.92
N SER A 17 15.69 5.11 -24.74
CA SER A 17 14.90 5.97 -25.63
C SER A 17 15.40 7.41 -25.66
N SER A 18 15.77 7.98 -24.51
CA SER A 18 16.31 9.35 -24.46
C SER A 18 17.64 9.48 -25.21
N LEU A 19 18.51 8.48 -25.10
CA LEU A 19 19.80 8.44 -25.80
C LEU A 19 19.63 8.22 -27.31
N ALA A 20 18.72 7.33 -27.72
CA ALA A 20 18.40 7.10 -29.12
C ALA A 20 17.83 8.36 -29.80
N LEU A 21 16.92 9.08 -29.13
CA LEU A 21 16.39 10.36 -29.63
C LEU A 21 17.48 11.43 -29.76
N ARG A 22 18.43 11.48 -28.82
CA ARG A 22 19.60 12.37 -28.91
C ARG A 22 20.49 12.04 -30.11
N GLN A 23 20.75 10.76 -30.35
CA GLN A 23 21.53 10.30 -31.51
C GLN A 23 20.81 10.60 -32.84
N ALA A 24 19.48 10.54 -32.86
CA ALA A 24 18.65 10.90 -34.01
C ALA A 24 18.52 12.44 -34.24
N GLY A 25 19.26 13.27 -33.49
CA GLY A 25 19.27 14.72 -33.68
C GLY A 25 18.16 15.49 -32.96
N VAL A 26 17.36 14.84 -32.09
CA VAL A 26 16.35 15.53 -31.30
C VAL A 26 17.02 16.45 -30.27
N ARG A 27 16.55 17.69 -30.20
CA ARG A 27 17.12 18.73 -29.31
C ARG A 27 17.17 18.29 -27.85
N ALA A 28 18.17 18.82 -27.16
CA ALA A 28 18.41 18.52 -25.76
C ALA A 28 17.22 18.82 -24.85
N ALA A 29 16.58 19.97 -25.06
CA ALA A 29 15.43 20.41 -24.30
C ALA A 29 14.23 19.45 -24.42
N ALA A 30 14.03 18.83 -25.60
CA ALA A 30 12.90 17.94 -25.83
C ALA A 30 13.09 16.54 -25.18
N THR A 31 14.34 16.10 -24.99
CA THR A 31 14.67 14.81 -24.37
C THR A 31 14.95 14.90 -22.87
N ALA A 32 15.21 16.10 -22.35
CA ALA A 32 15.49 16.32 -20.92
C ALA A 32 14.39 15.80 -19.98
N PRO A 33 13.07 15.98 -20.26
CA PRO A 33 12.02 15.42 -19.40
C PRO A 33 12.01 13.89 -19.36
N ILE A 34 12.34 13.23 -20.47
CA ILE A 34 12.40 11.76 -20.57
C ILE A 34 13.56 11.24 -19.71
N LEU A 35 14.73 11.88 -19.84
CA LEU A 35 15.91 11.55 -19.04
C LEU A 35 15.65 11.81 -17.54
N ALA A 36 15.06 12.94 -17.18
CA ALA A 36 14.69 13.24 -15.79
C ALA A 36 13.73 12.19 -15.22
N THR A 37 12.74 11.77 -16.01
CA THR A 37 11.80 10.70 -15.62
C THR A 37 12.53 9.36 -15.42
N SER A 38 13.53 9.05 -16.26
CA SER A 38 14.38 7.87 -16.09
C SER A 38 15.17 7.92 -14.78
N CYS A 39 15.79 9.05 -14.46
CA CYS A 39 16.51 9.24 -13.18
C CYS A 39 15.58 9.03 -11.98
N VAL A 40 14.38 9.64 -12.00
CA VAL A 40 13.37 9.46 -10.95
C VAL A 40 12.94 7.98 -10.85
N ALA A 41 12.76 7.29 -11.97
CA ALA A 41 12.41 5.87 -11.98
C ALA A 41 13.53 4.98 -11.39
N TYR A 42 14.80 5.33 -11.59
CA TYR A 42 15.92 4.67 -10.90
C TYR A 42 15.91 4.93 -9.40
N VAL A 43 15.64 6.18 -8.96
CA VAL A 43 15.49 6.50 -7.53
C VAL A 43 14.40 5.65 -6.89
N VAL A 44 13.23 5.55 -7.53
CA VAL A 44 12.12 4.69 -7.06
C VAL A 44 12.51 3.21 -7.08
N THR A 45 13.25 2.76 -8.09
CA THR A 45 13.76 1.38 -8.17
C THR A 45 14.64 1.02 -6.99
N VAL A 46 15.61 1.88 -6.67
CA VAL A 46 16.52 1.69 -5.53
C VAL A 46 15.74 1.76 -4.23
N ALA A 47 14.93 2.81 -4.02
CA ALA A 47 14.17 3.01 -2.79
C ALA A 47 13.17 1.88 -2.51
N SER A 48 12.62 1.26 -3.56
CA SER A 48 11.66 0.15 -3.43
C SER A 48 12.31 -1.24 -3.44
N HIS A 49 13.64 -1.33 -3.60
CA HIS A 49 14.38 -2.58 -3.53
C HIS A 49 14.28 -3.23 -2.13
N THR A 50 14.31 -4.56 -2.04
CA THR A 50 14.19 -5.30 -0.76
C THR A 50 15.24 -4.88 0.26
N ALA A 51 16.46 -4.66 -0.21
CA ALA A 51 17.61 -4.33 0.63
C ALA A 51 17.57 -2.89 1.18
N VAL A 52 16.80 -1.98 0.56
CA VAL A 52 16.79 -0.55 0.89
C VAL A 52 15.46 -0.17 1.54
N ASN A 53 14.34 -0.46 0.88
CA ASN A 53 12.98 -0.31 1.40
C ASN A 53 12.70 1.03 2.12
N LEU A 54 12.78 2.14 1.39
CA LEU A 54 12.54 3.51 1.87
C LEU A 54 11.22 4.08 1.32
N PRO A 55 10.04 3.67 1.85
CA PRO A 55 8.74 4.12 1.35
C PRO A 55 8.45 5.60 1.63
N TRP A 56 9.14 6.21 2.60
CA TRP A 56 8.98 7.61 2.96
C TRP A 56 9.57 8.59 1.94
N ILE A 57 10.38 8.12 0.98
CA ILE A 57 11.00 8.99 -0.06
C ILE A 57 9.95 9.74 -0.89
N LEU A 58 8.76 9.17 -1.06
CA LEU A 58 7.65 9.82 -1.77
C LEU A 58 7.02 10.95 -0.97
N GLY A 59 7.40 11.17 0.30
CA GLY A 59 6.92 12.29 1.11
C GLY A 59 5.44 12.23 1.47
N LYS A 60 4.81 11.05 1.44
CA LYS A 60 3.40 10.91 1.82
C LYS A 60 3.24 11.25 3.30
N THR A 61 2.46 12.29 3.60
CA THR A 61 2.25 12.76 4.97
C THR A 61 1.37 11.77 5.76
N PRO A 62 1.37 11.85 7.11
CA PRO A 62 0.44 11.07 7.94
C PRO A 62 -1.03 11.32 7.59
N SER A 63 -1.37 12.50 7.06
CA SER A 63 -2.73 12.81 6.55
C SER A 63 -3.02 12.23 5.15
N GLY A 64 -2.08 11.48 4.58
CA GLY A 64 -2.18 10.83 3.26
C GLY A 64 -2.07 11.77 2.06
N ARG A 65 -1.46 12.95 2.22
CA ARG A 65 -1.26 13.93 1.13
C ARG A 65 0.20 13.91 0.67
N PHE A 66 0.43 14.44 -0.53
CA PHE A 66 1.77 14.64 -1.07
C PHE A 66 2.10 16.14 -1.09
N PRO A 67 3.26 16.56 -0.55
CA PRO A 67 3.71 17.95 -0.63
C PRO A 67 4.09 18.33 -2.07
N LEU A 68 4.17 19.64 -2.35
CA LEU A 68 4.47 20.15 -3.70
C LEU A 68 5.77 19.58 -4.26
N TRP A 69 6.83 19.50 -3.46
CA TRP A 69 8.12 18.97 -3.90
C TRP A 69 8.00 17.51 -4.39
N SER A 70 7.17 16.71 -3.73
CA SER A 70 6.93 15.31 -4.13
C SER A 70 6.10 15.24 -5.40
N ALA A 71 5.10 16.12 -5.54
CA ALA A 71 4.33 16.22 -6.77
C ALA A 71 5.18 16.64 -7.98
N VAL A 72 6.19 17.48 -7.79
CA VAL A 72 7.12 17.89 -8.85
C VAL A 72 8.11 16.77 -9.20
N LEU A 73 8.77 16.18 -8.20
CA LEU A 73 9.80 15.16 -8.43
C LEU A 73 9.22 13.80 -8.83
N PHE A 74 8.19 13.34 -8.12
CA PHE A 74 7.58 12.01 -8.30
C PHE A 74 6.25 12.06 -9.03
N GLY A 75 5.82 13.23 -9.53
CA GLY A 75 4.54 13.43 -10.21
C GLY A 75 4.24 12.37 -11.27
N PRO A 76 5.12 12.14 -12.26
CA PRO A 76 4.91 11.12 -13.29
C PRO A 76 4.68 9.73 -12.69
N PHE A 77 5.49 9.32 -11.71
CA PHE A 77 5.36 8.02 -11.04
C PHE A 77 4.05 7.90 -10.25
N LEU A 78 3.71 8.92 -9.45
CA LEU A 78 2.48 8.94 -8.64
C LEU A 78 1.23 8.94 -9.53
N MET A 79 1.24 9.69 -10.64
CA MET A 79 0.16 9.69 -11.62
C MET A 79 0.01 8.31 -12.28
N LEU A 80 1.12 7.70 -12.72
CA LEU A 80 1.09 6.36 -13.29
C LEU A 80 0.57 5.32 -12.29
N ALA A 81 0.98 5.37 -11.03
CA ALA A 81 0.49 4.47 -9.99
C ALA A 81 -1.03 4.61 -9.78
N ARG A 82 -1.55 5.84 -9.73
CA ARG A 82 -2.98 6.13 -9.60
C ARG A 82 -3.77 5.65 -10.82
N THR A 83 -3.29 5.96 -12.02
CA THR A 83 -3.92 5.54 -13.28
C THR A 83 -3.93 4.02 -13.40
N TYR A 84 -2.80 3.37 -13.11
CA TYR A 84 -2.70 1.92 -13.10
C TYR A 84 -3.69 1.28 -12.12
N ALA A 85 -3.80 1.81 -10.90
CA ALA A 85 -4.76 1.31 -9.92
C ALA A 85 -6.22 1.44 -10.42
N LYS A 86 -6.57 2.56 -11.05
CA LYS A 86 -7.91 2.79 -11.62
C LYS A 86 -8.20 1.88 -12.82
N VAL A 87 -7.30 1.84 -13.80
CA VAL A 87 -7.46 1.04 -15.03
C VAL A 87 -7.51 -0.44 -14.70
N LYS A 88 -6.57 -0.94 -13.90
CA LYS A 88 -6.54 -2.35 -13.52
C LYS A 88 -7.74 -2.75 -12.67
N ARG A 89 -8.31 -1.81 -11.89
CA ARG A 89 -9.58 -2.04 -11.23
C ARG A 89 -10.72 -2.13 -12.23
N PHE A 90 -10.82 -1.21 -13.19
CA PHE A 90 -11.87 -1.25 -14.21
C PHE A 90 -11.84 -2.56 -15.02
N LEU A 91 -10.64 -3.07 -15.34
CA LEU A 91 -10.46 -4.35 -16.01
C LEU A 91 -10.78 -5.57 -15.12
N ARG A 92 -10.68 -5.42 -13.80
CA ARG A 92 -10.99 -6.48 -12.84
C ARG A 92 -12.42 -6.32 -12.35
N LYS A 93 -13.31 -7.22 -12.75
CA LYS A 93 -14.67 -7.34 -12.20
C LYS A 93 -14.67 -7.91 -10.76
N GLU A 94 -13.77 -7.42 -9.90
CA GLU A 94 -13.68 -7.80 -8.49
C GLU A 94 -14.35 -6.73 -7.62
N ASN A 95 -14.95 -7.15 -6.51
CA ASN A 95 -15.46 -6.22 -5.51
C ASN A 95 -14.34 -5.29 -5.02
N VAL A 96 -14.70 -4.04 -4.74
CA VAL A 96 -13.73 -3.04 -4.27
C VAL A 96 -13.26 -3.34 -2.85
N TYR A 97 -14.18 -3.83 -2.03
CA TYR A 97 -13.94 -4.33 -0.69
C TYR A 97 -14.87 -5.52 -0.43
N ASP A 98 -14.48 -6.36 0.52
CA ASP A 98 -15.34 -7.42 1.07
C ASP A 98 -15.30 -7.32 2.60
N GLU A 99 -16.42 -7.64 3.25
CA GLU A 99 -16.48 -7.80 4.70
C GLU A 99 -15.84 -9.13 5.09
N ILE A 100 -14.77 -9.07 5.87
CA ILE A 100 -14.04 -10.26 6.29
C ILE A 100 -14.63 -10.83 7.57
N ALA A 101 -14.95 -9.93 8.50
CA ALA A 101 -15.63 -10.19 9.76
C ALA A 101 -16.46 -8.96 10.12
N GLN A 102 -17.34 -9.07 11.12
CA GLN A 102 -18.30 -8.02 11.47
C GLN A 102 -17.63 -6.66 11.66
N GLY A 103 -17.90 -5.73 10.74
CA GLY A 103 -17.34 -4.37 10.72
C GLY A 103 -15.84 -4.27 10.42
N LEU A 104 -15.23 -5.33 9.86
CA LEU A 104 -13.85 -5.38 9.38
C LEU A 104 -13.84 -5.63 7.87
N TYR A 105 -13.42 -4.62 7.12
CA TYR A 105 -13.46 -4.62 5.66
C TYR A 105 -12.05 -4.61 5.07
N LEU A 106 -11.84 -5.40 4.02
CA LEU A 106 -10.57 -5.48 3.29
C LEU A 106 -10.78 -5.14 1.81
N GLY A 107 -9.96 -4.27 1.24
CA GLY A 107 -10.13 -3.89 -0.16
C GLY A 107 -9.01 -3.09 -0.81
N GLY A 108 -9.34 -2.51 -1.97
CA GLY A 108 -8.44 -1.66 -2.74
C GLY A 108 -8.77 -0.17 -2.61
N TRP A 109 -7.77 0.68 -2.84
CA TRP A 109 -7.80 2.14 -2.68
C TRP A 109 -9.12 2.81 -3.09
N PRO A 110 -9.86 3.44 -2.17
CA PRO A 110 -11.21 3.93 -2.47
C PRO A 110 -11.15 5.26 -3.21
N PHE A 111 -11.09 5.30 -4.55
CA PHE A 111 -11.01 6.58 -5.27
C PHE A 111 -12.36 7.30 -5.49
N MET A 112 -13.49 6.72 -5.06
CA MET A 112 -14.83 7.30 -5.13
C MET A 112 -15.57 7.01 -3.82
N PRO A 113 -16.53 7.84 -3.38
CA PRO A 113 -17.26 7.62 -2.13
C PRO A 113 -17.92 6.23 -2.05
N LYS A 114 -18.49 5.74 -3.16
CA LYS A 114 -19.08 4.39 -3.28
C LYS A 114 -18.10 3.23 -3.05
N HIS A 115 -16.80 3.51 -3.03
CA HIS A 115 -15.76 2.51 -2.77
C HIS A 115 -15.45 2.36 -1.28
N LEU A 116 -16.06 3.17 -0.41
CA LEU A 116 -15.99 2.95 1.03
C LEU A 116 -17.05 1.96 1.48
N PRO A 117 -16.71 1.11 2.46
CA PRO A 117 -17.68 0.39 3.24
C PRO A 117 -18.72 1.32 3.91
N PRO A 118 -19.92 0.81 4.21
CA PRO A 118 -20.93 1.57 4.94
C PRO A 118 -20.47 1.90 6.36
N GLY A 119 -21.11 2.91 6.97
CA GLY A 119 -20.94 3.23 8.39
C GLY A 119 -19.75 4.13 8.74
N ASP A 120 -19.30 4.98 7.82
CA ASP A 120 -18.18 5.94 8.01
C ASP A 120 -16.91 5.27 8.59
N PRO A 121 -16.28 4.36 7.82
CA PRO A 121 -15.23 3.50 8.33
C PRO A 121 -13.94 4.26 8.66
N SER A 122 -13.27 3.83 9.72
CA SER A 122 -11.89 4.18 10.03
C SER A 122 -10.94 3.45 9.05
N VAL A 123 -10.07 4.18 8.36
CA VAL A 123 -9.29 3.70 7.23
C VAL A 123 -7.81 3.48 7.58
N VAL A 124 -7.33 2.27 7.32
CA VAL A 124 -5.91 1.91 7.33
C VAL A 124 -5.39 1.82 5.90
N ASP A 125 -4.58 2.79 5.50
CA ASP A 125 -3.98 2.86 4.17
C ASP A 125 -2.56 2.27 4.18
N CYS A 126 -2.38 1.15 3.48
CA CYS A 126 -1.10 0.46 3.38
C CYS A 126 -0.28 0.86 2.14
N THR A 127 -0.50 2.05 1.57
CA THR A 127 0.19 2.52 0.37
C THR A 127 1.09 3.71 0.65
N CYS A 128 2.26 3.76 0.01
CA CYS A 128 3.08 4.98 -0.04
C CYS A 128 2.81 5.80 -1.32
N GLU A 129 2.23 5.17 -2.33
CA GLU A 129 2.09 5.71 -3.69
C GLU A 129 0.71 6.31 -4.01
N LEU A 130 -0.34 5.96 -3.25
CA LEU A 130 -1.70 6.45 -3.47
C LEU A 130 -2.07 7.47 -2.38
N PRO A 131 -2.79 8.56 -2.71
CA PRO A 131 -3.19 9.55 -1.72
C PRO A 131 -4.43 9.09 -0.94
N ARG A 132 -4.62 9.63 0.27
CA ARG A 132 -5.91 9.54 0.98
C ARG A 132 -7.00 10.18 0.12
N SER A 133 -8.14 9.52 0.07
CA SER A 133 -9.32 10.05 -0.62
C SER A 133 -9.96 11.18 0.18
N SER A 134 -10.36 12.25 -0.49
CA SER A 134 -10.80 13.50 0.15
C SER A 134 -11.95 13.31 1.14
N PHE A 135 -12.84 12.35 0.87
CA PHE A 135 -14.02 12.02 1.67
C PHE A 135 -13.73 11.14 2.90
N VAL A 136 -12.50 10.63 3.08
CA VAL A 136 -12.08 9.93 4.31
C VAL A 136 -11.61 10.99 5.31
N LYS A 137 -12.16 11.04 6.51
CA LYS A 137 -11.73 12.07 7.49
C LYS A 137 -10.30 11.82 7.99
N VAL A 138 -9.60 12.89 8.39
CA VAL A 138 -8.16 12.80 8.77
C VAL A 138 -7.98 12.09 10.12
N ASP A 139 -8.89 12.32 11.06
CA ASP A 139 -9.02 11.66 12.37
C ASP A 139 -9.39 10.18 12.29
N GLU A 140 -9.95 9.76 11.15
CA GLU A 140 -10.32 8.39 10.84
C GLU A 140 -9.36 7.73 9.85
N TYR A 141 -8.12 8.22 9.76
CA TYR A 141 -7.14 7.73 8.80
C TYR A 141 -5.77 7.48 9.43
N VAL A 142 -5.22 6.30 9.17
CA VAL A 142 -3.81 5.97 9.48
C VAL A 142 -3.10 5.45 8.24
N CYS A 143 -1.88 5.96 8.03
CA CYS A 143 -1.05 5.60 6.89
C CYS A 143 0.11 4.69 7.30
N LEU A 144 0.09 3.45 6.83
CA LEU A 144 1.22 2.53 6.84
C LEU A 144 1.93 2.56 5.49
N ALA A 145 2.70 3.63 5.25
CA ALA A 145 3.38 3.86 3.97
C ALA A 145 4.28 2.66 3.61
N THR A 146 3.84 1.86 2.64
CA THR A 146 4.50 0.61 2.26
C THR A 146 4.49 0.45 0.74
N TRP A 147 5.65 0.16 0.15
CA TRP A 147 5.80 -0.14 -1.28
C TRP A 147 5.03 -1.37 -1.69
N ASP A 148 4.50 -1.39 -2.93
CA ASP A 148 3.89 -2.60 -3.46
C ASP A 148 4.85 -3.78 -3.41
N THR A 149 4.32 -4.96 -3.07
CA THR A 149 5.09 -6.21 -2.83
C THR A 149 6.05 -6.19 -1.62
N ARG A 150 6.09 -5.12 -0.81
CA ARG A 150 6.76 -5.08 0.49
C ARG A 150 5.77 -5.26 1.64
N ALA A 151 6.28 -5.54 2.83
CA ALA A 151 5.50 -5.67 4.05
C ALA A 151 5.68 -4.46 4.96
N PRO A 152 4.62 -3.98 5.65
CA PRO A 152 4.77 -3.04 6.76
C PRO A 152 5.58 -3.68 7.89
N LEU A 153 6.28 -2.89 8.69
CA LEU A 153 7.09 -3.40 9.82
C LEU A 153 6.21 -4.04 10.92
N PRO A 154 6.72 -5.00 11.72
CA PRO A 154 5.98 -5.57 12.84
C PRO A 154 5.38 -4.52 13.80
N SER A 155 6.14 -3.46 14.12
CA SER A 155 5.66 -2.37 14.97
C SER A 155 4.52 -1.55 14.34
N GLN A 156 4.56 -1.35 13.02
CA GLN A 156 3.50 -0.69 12.27
C GLN A 156 2.22 -1.55 12.21
N ILE A 157 2.40 -2.87 12.06
CA ILE A 157 1.30 -3.84 12.12
C ILE A 157 0.66 -3.81 13.50
N GLU A 158 1.45 -3.86 14.57
CA GLU A 158 0.95 -3.81 15.95
C GLU A 158 0.22 -2.49 16.23
N PHE A 159 0.79 -1.36 15.81
CA PHE A 159 0.13 -0.05 15.91
C PHE A 159 -1.24 -0.05 15.23
N ALA A 160 -1.33 -0.52 13.98
CA ALA A 160 -2.60 -0.57 13.25
C ALA A 160 -3.59 -1.57 13.84
N ALA A 161 -3.11 -2.70 14.38
CA ALA A 161 -3.94 -3.67 15.07
C ALA A 161 -4.58 -3.07 16.34
N ARG A 162 -3.79 -2.40 17.18
CA ARG A 162 -4.28 -1.71 18.38
C ARG A 162 -5.26 -0.59 18.03
N TRP A 163 -4.89 0.26 17.08
CA TRP A 163 -5.75 1.35 16.60
C TRP A 163 -7.08 0.81 16.05
N ALA A 164 -7.06 -0.28 15.29
CA ALA A 164 -8.27 -0.93 14.80
C ALA A 164 -9.13 -1.45 15.96
N CYS A 165 -8.55 -2.08 16.98
CA CYS A 165 -9.28 -2.53 18.16
C CYS A 165 -9.98 -1.35 18.87
N GLU A 166 -9.29 -0.22 19.04
CA GLU A 166 -9.87 1.00 19.64
C GLU A 166 -11.07 1.51 18.83
N LYS A 167 -10.96 1.56 17.50
CA LYS A 167 -12.06 1.97 16.61
C LYS A 167 -13.24 0.98 16.67
N ARG A 168 -12.96 -0.33 16.73
CA ARG A 168 -14.00 -1.36 16.89
C ARG A 168 -14.70 -1.27 18.24
N ALA A 169 -13.99 -0.94 19.33
CA ALA A 169 -14.59 -0.69 20.64
C ALA A 169 -15.59 0.48 20.61
N GLN A 170 -15.35 1.48 19.76
CA GLN A 170 -16.28 2.59 19.49
C GLN A 170 -17.40 2.23 18.50
N ARG A 171 -17.55 0.95 18.15
CA ARG A 171 -18.48 0.43 17.14
C ARG A 171 -18.28 1.00 15.73
N LYS A 172 -17.13 1.65 15.46
CA LYS A 172 -16.79 2.14 14.13
C LYS A 172 -16.27 1.00 13.24
N PRO A 173 -16.76 0.86 12.00
CA PRO A 173 -16.17 -0.06 11.03
C PRO A 173 -14.70 0.27 10.76
N VAL A 174 -13.87 -0.73 10.48
CA VAL A 174 -12.47 -0.54 10.07
C VAL A 174 -12.29 -1.05 8.66
N TYR A 175 -11.71 -0.21 7.80
CA TYR A 175 -11.40 -0.53 6.41
C TYR A 175 -9.91 -0.52 6.16
N VAL A 176 -9.35 -1.68 5.78
CA VAL A 176 -7.92 -1.83 5.48
C VAL A 176 -7.75 -1.95 3.98
N HIS A 177 -6.95 -1.07 3.38
CA HIS A 177 -6.73 -1.10 1.93
C HIS A 177 -5.27 -0.97 1.52
N CYS A 178 -4.98 -1.49 0.33
CA CYS A 178 -3.78 -1.15 -0.43
C CYS A 178 -4.22 -0.67 -1.83
N ALA A 179 -3.48 -0.93 -2.90
CA ALA A 179 -3.97 -0.64 -4.26
C ALA A 179 -5.18 -1.52 -4.66
N PHE A 180 -5.09 -2.83 -4.40
CA PHE A 180 -6.08 -3.84 -4.86
C PHE A 180 -6.65 -4.74 -3.75
N GLY A 181 -6.12 -4.66 -2.53
CA GLY A 181 -6.61 -5.46 -1.41
C GLY A 181 -6.09 -6.89 -1.35
N HIS A 182 -4.92 -7.19 -1.92
CA HIS A 182 -4.43 -8.57 -2.07
C HIS A 182 -3.19 -8.91 -1.24
N GLY A 183 -2.32 -7.93 -0.95
CA GLY A 183 -1.00 -8.18 -0.36
C GLY A 183 -0.82 -7.45 0.97
N ARG A 184 -0.32 -6.22 0.90
CA ARG A 184 -0.03 -5.34 2.05
C ARG A 184 -1.18 -5.22 3.05
N SER A 185 -2.37 -4.92 2.56
CA SER A 185 -3.57 -4.77 3.40
C SER A 185 -4.08 -6.10 3.95
N ALA A 186 -3.91 -7.21 3.22
CA ALA A 186 -4.24 -8.53 3.73
C ALA A 186 -3.31 -8.91 4.89
N CYS A 187 -2.03 -8.57 4.79
CA CYS A 187 -1.06 -8.73 5.88
C CYS A 187 -1.52 -8.01 7.15
N VAL A 188 -1.87 -6.72 7.04
CA VAL A 188 -2.35 -5.94 8.19
C VAL A 188 -3.69 -6.46 8.71
N MET A 189 -4.61 -6.86 7.82
CA MET A 189 -5.88 -7.45 8.21
C MET A 189 -5.71 -8.76 8.99
N CYS A 190 -4.73 -9.60 8.64
CA CYS A 190 -4.44 -10.81 9.43
C CYS A 190 -4.15 -10.46 10.89
N ALA A 191 -3.32 -9.45 11.13
CA ALA A 191 -2.98 -9.02 12.48
C ALA A 191 -4.17 -8.40 13.22
N ILE A 192 -5.00 -7.60 12.51
CA ILE A 192 -6.23 -7.03 13.08
C ILE A 192 -7.18 -8.14 13.51
N LEU A 193 -7.43 -9.15 12.68
CA LEU A 193 -8.33 -10.27 13.01
C LEU A 193 -7.88 -11.01 14.27
N VAL A 194 -6.57 -11.24 14.41
CA VAL A 194 -6.00 -11.85 15.62
C VAL A 194 -6.16 -10.91 16.82
N ALA A 195 -5.91 -9.61 16.65
CA ALA A 195 -6.05 -8.64 17.73
C ALA A 195 -7.49 -8.42 18.20
N THR A 196 -8.47 -8.57 17.31
CA THR A 196 -9.90 -8.51 17.63
C THR A 196 -10.47 -9.85 18.11
N GLY A 197 -9.64 -10.90 18.24
CA GLY A 197 -10.08 -12.23 18.70
C GLY A 197 -10.92 -13.00 17.67
N VAL A 198 -10.92 -12.60 16.40
CA VAL A 198 -11.64 -13.29 15.32
C VAL A 198 -10.86 -14.51 14.83
N ALA A 199 -9.53 -14.50 14.99
CA ALA A 199 -8.65 -15.61 14.65
C ALA A 199 -7.64 -15.83 15.78
N GLU A 200 -7.21 -17.07 15.99
CA GLU A 200 -6.26 -17.41 17.05
C GLU A 200 -4.83 -16.99 16.68
N ASN A 201 -4.46 -17.16 15.41
CA ASN A 201 -3.16 -16.80 14.87
C ASN A 201 -3.25 -16.24 13.44
N TRP A 202 -2.14 -15.73 12.92
CA TRP A 202 -2.12 -15.06 11.62
C TRP A 202 -2.40 -16.01 10.44
N LYS A 203 -2.15 -17.31 10.59
CA LYS A 203 -2.42 -18.32 9.56
C LYS A 203 -3.91 -18.61 9.47
N ASP A 204 -4.59 -18.70 10.61
CA ASP A 204 -6.05 -18.83 10.66
C ASP A 204 -6.72 -17.58 10.10
N ALA A 205 -6.18 -16.40 10.44
CA ALA A 205 -6.64 -15.15 9.86
C ALA A 205 -6.46 -15.11 8.32
N GLU A 206 -5.35 -15.62 7.79
CA GLU A 206 -5.16 -15.78 6.33
C GLU A 206 -6.24 -16.67 5.72
N ASN A 207 -6.61 -17.77 6.40
CA ASN A 207 -7.66 -18.68 5.94
C ASN A 207 -9.05 -18.03 5.96
N VAL A 208 -9.39 -17.29 7.02
CA VAL A 208 -10.64 -16.52 7.12
C VAL A 208 -10.76 -15.54 5.96
N ILE A 209 -9.69 -14.78 5.66
CA ILE A 209 -9.68 -13.83 4.54
C ILE A 209 -9.86 -14.56 3.21
N ARG A 210 -9.17 -15.68 2.98
CA ARG A 210 -9.25 -16.45 1.73
C ARG A 210 -10.65 -16.98 1.46
N GLY A 211 -11.44 -17.27 2.49
CA GLY A 211 -12.84 -17.67 2.35
C GLY A 211 -13.77 -16.56 1.84
N ARG A 212 -13.35 -15.29 1.93
CA ARG A 212 -14.17 -14.12 1.54
C ARG A 212 -13.63 -13.40 0.31
N ARG A 213 -12.29 -13.31 0.17
CA ARG A 213 -11.64 -12.54 -0.90
C ARG A 213 -10.37 -13.24 -1.39
N LYS A 214 -10.12 -13.14 -2.70
CA LYS A 214 -8.84 -13.56 -3.29
C LYS A 214 -7.71 -12.68 -2.78
N ILE A 215 -6.75 -13.27 -2.08
CA ILE A 215 -5.53 -12.59 -1.62
C ILE A 215 -4.28 -13.27 -2.17
N LYS A 216 -3.19 -12.51 -2.22
CA LYS A 216 -1.88 -12.96 -2.71
C LYS A 216 -0.78 -12.38 -1.82
N MET A 217 -0.71 -12.89 -0.60
CA MET A 217 0.42 -12.60 0.29
C MET A 217 1.68 -13.31 -0.20
N ASN A 218 2.81 -12.60 -0.21
CA ASN A 218 4.11 -13.13 -0.58
C ASN A 218 4.88 -13.59 0.66
N ALA A 219 6.09 -14.14 0.46
CA ALA A 219 6.94 -14.61 1.55
C ALA A 219 7.32 -13.51 2.55
N LEU A 220 7.47 -12.26 2.10
CA LEU A 220 7.79 -11.13 2.98
C LEU A 220 6.64 -10.83 3.93
N HIS A 221 5.39 -10.76 3.44
CA HIS A 221 4.22 -10.56 4.31
C HIS A 221 4.11 -11.63 5.40
N ARG A 222 4.27 -12.91 5.02
CA ARG A 222 4.21 -14.03 5.97
C ARG A 222 5.35 -14.00 6.98
N LYS A 223 6.57 -13.70 6.54
CA LYS A 223 7.71 -13.54 7.44
C LYS A 223 7.45 -12.41 8.46
N THR A 224 6.93 -11.27 8.01
CA THR A 224 6.67 -10.15 8.90
C THR A 224 5.52 -10.43 9.89
N LEU A 225 4.49 -11.18 9.47
CA LEU A 225 3.46 -11.67 10.39
C LEU A 225 4.01 -12.65 11.42
N GLU A 226 4.93 -13.52 11.02
CA GLU A 226 5.61 -14.43 11.94
C GLU A 226 6.43 -13.66 12.98
N ASP A 227 7.21 -12.66 12.54
CA ASP A 227 8.01 -11.80 13.42
C ASP A 227 7.11 -11.00 14.39
N TRP A 228 6.01 -10.43 13.88
CA TRP A 228 4.99 -9.74 14.68
C TRP A 228 4.32 -10.67 15.71
N SER A 229 3.95 -11.88 15.29
CA SER A 229 3.34 -12.87 16.19
C SER A 229 4.28 -13.23 17.34
N LYS A 230 5.57 -13.39 17.06
CA LYS A 230 6.58 -13.68 18.10
C LYS A 230 6.72 -12.53 19.08
N SER A 231 6.82 -11.28 18.60
CA SER A 231 6.95 -10.12 19.49
C SER A 231 5.74 -9.95 20.41
N ARG A 232 4.53 -10.28 19.91
CA ARG A 232 3.30 -10.18 20.68
C ARG A 232 3.16 -11.26 21.76
N VAL A 233 3.63 -12.49 21.49
CA VAL A 233 3.66 -13.56 22.50
C VAL A 233 4.59 -13.20 23.66
N VAL A 234 5.74 -12.58 23.38
CA VAL A 234 6.67 -12.09 24.41
C VAL A 234 5.98 -11.04 25.29
N GLN A 235 5.35 -10.03 24.69
CA GLN A 235 4.61 -9.01 25.43
C GLN A 235 3.47 -9.55 26.32
N LYS A 236 2.84 -10.67 25.93
CA LYS A 236 1.80 -11.31 26.75
C LYS A 236 2.39 -12.08 27.94
N LYS A 237 3.66 -12.49 27.91
CA LYS A 237 4.32 -13.16 29.04
C LYS A 237 4.85 -12.17 30.08
N ASP A 238 5.13 -10.94 29.68
CA ASP A 238 5.69 -9.89 30.53
C ASP A 238 4.63 -9.00 31.21
N ASN A 239 3.34 -9.19 30.87
CA ASN A 239 2.17 -8.50 31.46
C ASN A 239 1.33 -9.48 32.28
#